data_AF-A0A972ZAB2-F1
#
_entry.id   AF-A0A972ZAB2-F1
#
_cell.length_a   1.000
_cell.length_b   1.000
_cell.length_c   1.000
_cell.angle_alpha   90.00
_cell.angle_beta   90.00
_cell.angle_gamma   90.00
#
_symmetry.space_group_name_H-M   'P 1'
#
loop_
_entity.id
_entity.type
_entity.pdbx_description
1 polymer ?
#
loop_
_entity_poly.entity_id
_entity_poly.type
_entity_poly.pdbx_seq_one_letter_code
_entity_poly.pdbx_strand_id
1 'polypeptide(L)'
;MITAVEGDLSLSHGEAGSLFLFITVGYFISLIGSGYVNSRVTHRVTIIFSSVFVGLALIGISFTRSAFGLGTGMFLIGIGAGAYLPSGIASITRLVDTRQWGKALAIHELAPNLAFLSAPFVAEVLFLWFSWRGVEAAVGVMAIIVGIVYAIFGRGGEFTGETPNYRSVEALFRNPSFLIMIFLLSLGIASSIGLFTMLPLYLVDQCEFTRVRANTIIGLTRILPLVMIFIGGWVVDRFGARQTIKWVFLITGTITILFGIVPSNMISVLVFLQPVLAIWFFPAGFVLLSSIVPEQSRNLAVSFATSIAFTVGGGLIPMGIGIMADIGLFPLAMSLVGVLVL
;
A
#
# COMPACT_ATOMS: atom_id res chain seq x y z
N MET A 1 5.94 -2.99 14.40
CA MET A 1 6.49 -4.24 13.84
C MET A 1 7.92 -4.04 13.35
N ILE A 2 8.17 -3.23 12.32
CA ILE A 2 9.49 -3.12 11.67
C ILE A 2 10.66 -2.80 12.64
N THR A 3 10.49 -1.86 13.57
CA THR A 3 11.49 -1.51 14.59
C THR A 3 11.87 -2.70 15.50
N ALA A 4 10.92 -3.61 15.76
CA ALA A 4 11.17 -4.80 16.58
C ALA A 4 11.86 -5.91 15.78
N VAL A 5 11.63 -5.96 14.47
CA VAL A 5 12.28 -6.91 13.56
C VAL A 5 13.74 -6.51 13.34
N GLU A 6 14.01 -5.22 13.12
CA GLU A 6 15.39 -4.69 12.99
C GLU A 6 16.24 -5.04 14.21
N GLY A 7 15.75 -4.77 15.41
CA GLY A 7 16.50 -5.02 16.64
C GLY A 7 16.74 -6.51 16.92
N ASP A 8 15.84 -7.40 16.50
CA ASP A 8 15.95 -8.85 16.75
C ASP A 8 16.82 -9.58 15.71
N LEU A 9 16.76 -9.15 14.44
CA LEU A 9 17.54 -9.74 13.35
C LEU A 9 18.81 -8.94 13.03
N SER A 10 19.07 -7.86 13.76
CA SER A 10 20.16 -6.91 13.50
C SER A 10 20.17 -6.39 12.06
N LEU A 11 18.99 -6.09 11.51
CA LEU A 11 18.87 -5.57 10.15
C LEU A 11 19.30 -4.12 10.08
N SER A 12 19.91 -3.75 8.97
CA SER A 12 20.08 -2.34 8.61
C SER A 12 18.73 -1.71 8.24
N HIS A 13 18.62 -0.39 8.30
CA HIS A 13 17.45 0.35 7.82
C HIS A 13 17.22 0.12 6.32
N GLY A 14 18.30 -0.01 5.53
CA GLY A 14 18.24 -0.38 4.12
C GLY A 14 17.64 -1.77 3.91
N GLU A 15 18.04 -2.76 4.70
CA GLU A 15 17.44 -4.10 4.67
C GLU A 15 15.96 -4.05 5.06
N ALA A 16 15.60 -3.34 6.13
CA ALA A 16 14.21 -3.14 6.54
C ALA A 16 13.36 -2.44 5.47
N GLY A 17 13.90 -1.38 4.84
CA GLY A 17 13.29 -0.68 3.72
C GLY A 17 13.09 -1.59 2.50
N SER A 18 14.05 -2.47 2.22
CA SER A 18 13.99 -3.41 1.09
C SER A 18 12.86 -4.45 1.22
N LEU A 19 12.39 -4.75 2.44
CA LEU A 19 11.24 -5.64 2.66
C LEU A 19 9.97 -5.13 1.97
N PHE A 20 9.79 -3.81 1.92
CA PHE A 20 8.68 -3.17 1.21
C PHE A 20 8.83 -3.30 -0.32
N LEU A 21 10.06 -3.33 -0.84
CA LEU A 21 10.30 -3.64 -2.24
C LEU A 21 9.94 -5.10 -2.54
N PHE A 22 10.34 -6.05 -1.70
CA PHE A 22 10.05 -7.47 -1.94
C PHE A 22 8.55 -7.76 -1.98
N ILE A 23 7.78 -7.23 -1.01
CA ILE A 23 6.32 -7.39 -1.00
C ILE A 23 5.66 -6.73 -2.20
N THR A 24 6.08 -5.53 -2.61
CA THR A 24 5.47 -4.82 -3.74
C THR A 24 5.82 -5.46 -5.08
N VAL A 25 7.05 -5.99 -5.26
CA VAL A 25 7.43 -6.76 -6.46
C VAL A 25 6.63 -8.06 -6.56
N GLY A 26 6.49 -8.80 -5.45
CA GLY A 26 5.64 -10.00 -5.42
C GLY A 26 4.18 -9.69 -5.76
N TYR A 27 3.67 -8.59 -5.19
CA TYR A 27 2.32 -8.08 -5.47
C TYR A 27 2.14 -7.73 -6.95
N PHE A 28 3.09 -7.00 -7.54
CA PHE A 28 3.09 -6.62 -8.95
C PHE A 28 3.04 -7.82 -9.88
N ILE A 29 3.92 -8.81 -9.67
CA ILE A 29 4.00 -10.03 -10.49
C ILE A 29 2.66 -10.77 -10.44
N SER A 30 2.12 -10.94 -9.23
CA SER A 30 0.86 -11.66 -9.04
C SER A 30 -0.34 -10.90 -9.60
N LEU A 31 -0.41 -9.58 -9.43
CA LEU A 31 -1.51 -8.78 -9.93
C LEU A 31 -1.59 -8.84 -11.46
N ILE A 32 -0.46 -8.71 -12.15
CA ILE A 32 -0.40 -8.84 -13.62
C ILE A 32 -0.66 -10.28 -14.08
N GLY A 33 -0.12 -11.26 -13.36
CA GLY A 33 -0.32 -12.68 -13.64
C GLY A 33 -1.75 -13.17 -13.38
N SER A 34 -2.49 -12.48 -12.50
CA SER A 34 -3.81 -12.92 -12.03
C SER A 34 -4.83 -13.10 -13.16
N GLY A 35 -4.77 -12.29 -14.22
CA GLY A 35 -5.65 -12.45 -15.38
C GLY A 35 -5.44 -13.77 -16.12
N TYR A 36 -4.20 -14.25 -16.20
CA TYR A 36 -3.88 -15.56 -16.79
C TYR A 36 -4.23 -16.73 -15.87
N VAL A 37 -4.09 -16.55 -14.55
CA VAL A 37 -4.49 -17.58 -13.58
C VAL A 37 -6.01 -17.73 -13.56
N ASN A 38 -6.72 -16.61 -13.45
CA ASN A 38 -8.18 -16.58 -13.35
C ASN A 38 -8.88 -16.99 -14.65
N SER A 39 -8.19 -17.01 -15.80
CA SER A 39 -8.77 -17.58 -17.02
C SER A 39 -8.89 -19.11 -16.99
N ARG A 40 -8.14 -19.77 -16.09
CA ARG A 40 -8.15 -21.22 -15.91
C ARG A 40 -8.74 -21.66 -14.57
N VAL A 41 -8.74 -20.78 -13.58
CA VAL A 41 -9.17 -21.04 -12.21
C VAL A 41 -10.27 -20.05 -11.84
N THR A 42 -11.28 -20.50 -11.08
CA THR A 42 -12.37 -19.62 -10.69
C THR A 42 -11.91 -18.57 -9.68
N HIS A 43 -12.49 -17.37 -9.72
CA HIS A 43 -12.15 -16.30 -8.78
C HIS A 43 -12.35 -16.71 -7.31
N ARG A 44 -13.32 -17.59 -7.02
CA ARG A 44 -13.54 -18.16 -5.68
C ARG A 44 -12.32 -18.91 -5.19
N VAL A 45 -11.74 -19.79 -6.01
CA VAL A 45 -10.53 -20.54 -5.66
C VAL A 45 -9.36 -19.59 -5.46
N THR A 46 -9.21 -18.58 -6.31
CA THR A 46 -8.13 -17.58 -6.17
C THR A 46 -8.23 -16.80 -4.85
N ILE A 47 -9.44 -16.42 -4.41
CA ILE A 47 -9.64 -15.72 -3.11
C ILE A 47 -9.28 -16.61 -1.92
N ILE A 48 -9.69 -17.88 -1.95
CA ILE A 48 -9.39 -18.84 -0.87
C ILE A 48 -7.89 -19.09 -0.81
N PHE A 49 -7.30 -19.42 -1.97
CA PHE A 49 -5.88 -19.73 -2.07
C PHE A 49 -5.02 -18.54 -1.68
N SER A 50 -5.34 -17.32 -2.14
CA SER A 50 -4.58 -16.12 -1.75
C SER A 50 -4.59 -15.90 -0.24
N SER A 51 -5.74 -16.01 0.40
CA SER A 51 -5.89 -15.82 1.85
C SER A 51 -5.11 -16.87 2.65
N VAL A 52 -5.25 -18.14 2.28
CA VAL A 52 -4.53 -19.24 2.94
C VAL A 52 -3.03 -19.14 2.68
N PHE A 53 -2.61 -18.82 1.46
CA PHE A 53 -1.20 -18.69 1.09
C PHE A 53 -0.52 -17.54 1.83
N VAL A 54 -1.16 -16.37 1.92
CA VAL A 54 -0.67 -15.25 2.75
C VAL A 54 -0.52 -15.70 4.20
N GLY A 55 -1.51 -16.41 4.75
CA GLY A 55 -1.44 -16.90 6.12
C GLY A 55 -0.31 -17.89 6.36
N LEU A 56 -0.08 -18.83 5.44
CA LEU A 56 1.06 -19.75 5.49
C LEU A 56 2.41 -19.03 5.36
N ALA A 57 2.50 -18.01 4.50
CA ALA A 57 3.71 -17.20 4.35
C ALA A 57 4.03 -16.41 5.64
N LEU A 58 3.02 -15.80 6.27
CA LEU A 58 3.16 -15.12 7.57
C LEU A 58 3.61 -16.06 8.69
N ILE A 59 3.03 -17.27 8.76
CA ILE A 59 3.48 -18.31 9.69
C ILE A 59 4.93 -18.71 9.36
N GLY A 60 5.28 -18.89 8.08
CA GLY A 60 6.67 -19.18 7.67
C GLY A 60 7.66 -18.09 8.10
N ILE A 61 7.28 -16.81 7.96
CA ILE A 61 8.07 -15.67 8.44
C ILE A 61 8.29 -15.75 9.96
N SER A 62 7.32 -16.21 10.74
CA SER A 62 7.48 -16.33 12.19
C SER A 62 8.62 -17.26 12.61
N PHE A 63 9.05 -18.18 11.73
CA PHE A 63 10.18 -19.08 11.98
C PHE A 63 11.52 -18.58 11.43
N THR A 64 11.52 -17.48 10.66
CA THR A 64 12.75 -16.97 10.05
C THR A 64 13.71 -16.38 11.09
N ARG A 65 15.01 -16.53 10.80
CA ARG A 65 16.13 -15.99 11.59
C ARG A 65 17.14 -15.22 10.74
N SER A 66 16.83 -14.98 9.47
CA SER A 66 17.72 -14.28 8.55
C SER A 66 16.96 -13.25 7.72
N ALA A 67 17.67 -12.20 7.32
CA ALA A 67 17.19 -11.17 6.40
C ALA A 67 16.66 -11.79 5.09
N PHE A 68 17.39 -12.77 4.55
CA PHE A 68 17.00 -13.46 3.32
C PHE A 68 15.68 -14.23 3.47
N GLY A 69 15.49 -14.96 4.58
CA GLY A 69 14.26 -15.70 4.82
C GLY A 69 13.07 -14.75 5.01
N LEU A 70 13.29 -13.62 5.69
CA LEU A 70 12.28 -12.57 5.84
C LEU A 70 11.92 -11.92 4.50
N GLY A 71 12.92 -11.55 3.69
CA GLY A 71 12.71 -10.98 2.36
C GLY A 71 11.97 -11.93 1.41
N THR A 72 12.33 -13.22 1.43
CA THR A 72 11.60 -14.26 0.70
C THR A 72 10.15 -14.35 1.17
N GLY A 73 9.92 -14.37 2.49
CA GLY A 73 8.57 -14.38 3.05
C GLY A 73 7.73 -13.16 2.62
N MET A 74 8.30 -11.96 2.66
CA MET A 74 7.65 -10.72 2.23
C MET A 74 7.28 -10.76 0.74
N PHE A 75 8.18 -11.28 -0.11
CA PHE A 75 7.90 -11.52 -1.52
C PHE A 75 6.73 -12.49 -1.73
N LEU A 76 6.70 -13.60 -0.98
CA LEU A 76 5.60 -14.57 -1.05
C LEU A 76 4.27 -13.97 -0.56
N ILE A 77 4.27 -13.17 0.52
CA ILE A 77 3.08 -12.42 0.95
C ILE A 77 2.59 -11.53 -0.20
N GLY A 78 3.51 -10.82 -0.86
CA GLY A 78 3.21 -10.02 -2.05
C GLY A 78 2.48 -10.83 -3.12
N ILE A 79 2.99 -12.01 -3.47
CA ILE A 79 2.36 -12.91 -4.45
C ILE A 79 0.95 -13.29 -4.03
N GLY A 80 0.76 -13.70 -2.77
CA GLY A 80 -0.56 -14.06 -2.27
C GLY A 80 -1.54 -12.89 -2.32
N ALA A 81 -1.14 -11.74 -1.76
CA ALA A 81 -1.97 -10.55 -1.68
C ALA A 81 -2.35 -9.98 -3.06
N GLY A 82 -1.42 -9.99 -4.02
CA GLY A 82 -1.65 -9.48 -5.38
C GLY A 82 -2.75 -10.24 -6.15
N ALA A 83 -2.93 -11.53 -5.88
CA ALA A 83 -3.93 -12.33 -6.57
C ALA A 83 -5.37 -12.05 -6.09
N TYR A 84 -5.52 -11.49 -4.88
CA TYR A 84 -6.82 -11.30 -4.24
C TYR A 84 -7.65 -10.21 -4.92
N LEU A 85 -7.08 -9.01 -5.10
CA LEU A 85 -7.86 -7.80 -5.42
C LEU A 85 -8.70 -7.95 -6.70
N PRO A 86 -8.16 -8.40 -7.85
CA PRO A 86 -8.96 -8.54 -9.08
C PRO A 86 -10.11 -9.53 -8.91
N SER A 87 -9.88 -10.62 -8.19
CA SER A 87 -10.88 -11.66 -7.93
C SER A 87 -11.96 -11.19 -6.95
N GLY A 88 -11.57 -10.44 -5.92
CA GLY A 88 -12.49 -9.85 -4.95
C GLY A 88 -13.45 -8.86 -5.63
N ILE A 89 -12.91 -7.91 -6.40
CA ILE A 89 -13.71 -6.91 -7.13
C ILE A 89 -14.65 -7.59 -8.14
N ALA A 90 -14.15 -8.53 -8.95
CA ALA A 90 -14.98 -9.25 -9.91
C ALA A 90 -16.11 -10.05 -9.22
N SER A 91 -15.82 -10.68 -8.08
CA SER A 91 -16.83 -11.43 -7.33
C SER A 91 -17.91 -10.50 -6.79
N ILE A 92 -17.54 -9.33 -6.25
CA ILE A 92 -18.49 -8.32 -5.77
C ILE A 92 -19.37 -7.83 -6.92
N THR A 93 -18.78 -7.35 -8.02
CA THR A 93 -19.55 -6.74 -9.12
C THR A 93 -20.50 -7.72 -9.81
N ARG A 94 -20.25 -9.03 -9.71
CA ARG A 94 -21.18 -10.08 -10.20
C ARG A 94 -22.24 -10.47 -9.17
N LEU A 95 -22.01 -10.26 -7.88
CA LEU A 95 -22.96 -10.58 -6.81
C LEU A 95 -24.03 -9.51 -6.61
N VAL A 96 -23.68 -8.24 -6.83
CA VAL A 96 -24.59 -7.11 -6.63
C VAL A 96 -25.00 -6.47 -7.96
N ASP A 97 -26.23 -5.97 -7.97
CA ASP A 97 -26.76 -5.18 -9.07
C ASP A 97 -25.86 -3.97 -9.39
N THR A 98 -25.75 -3.64 -10.67
CA THR A 98 -24.91 -2.53 -11.17
C THR A 98 -25.21 -1.18 -10.50
N ARG A 99 -26.47 -0.94 -10.12
CA ARG A 99 -26.89 0.27 -9.38
C ARG A 99 -26.30 0.38 -7.98
N GLN A 100 -25.86 -0.74 -7.40
CA GLN A 100 -25.33 -0.81 -6.04
C GLN A 100 -23.81 -1.02 -5.98
N TRP A 101 -23.13 -1.13 -7.12
CA TRP A 101 -21.68 -1.33 -7.19
C TRP A 101 -20.91 -0.34 -6.33
N GLY A 102 -21.24 0.95 -6.42
CA GLY A 102 -20.59 1.99 -5.62
C GLY A 102 -20.66 1.72 -4.11
N LYS A 103 -21.80 1.26 -3.59
CA LYS A 103 -21.96 0.93 -2.17
C LYS A 103 -21.16 -0.32 -1.79
N ALA A 104 -21.24 -1.37 -2.60
CA ALA A 104 -20.55 -2.63 -2.32
C ALA A 104 -19.02 -2.48 -2.38
N LEU A 105 -18.52 -1.76 -3.38
CA LEU A 105 -17.11 -1.42 -3.52
C LEU A 105 -16.65 -0.49 -2.39
N ALA A 106 -17.47 0.50 -1.99
CA ALA A 106 -17.14 1.34 -0.84
C ALA A 106 -16.99 0.52 0.46
N ILE A 107 -17.85 -0.46 0.71
CA ILE A 107 -17.71 -1.36 1.88
C ILE A 107 -16.41 -2.16 1.81
N HIS A 108 -16.05 -2.67 0.63
CA HIS A 108 -14.79 -3.39 0.41
C HIS A 108 -13.57 -2.49 0.65
N GLU A 109 -13.60 -1.27 0.13
CA GLU A 109 -12.52 -0.26 0.27
C GLU A 109 -12.41 0.32 1.69
N LEU A 110 -13.39 0.10 2.58
CA LEU A 110 -13.22 0.42 4.01
C LEU A 110 -12.18 -0.48 4.68
N ALA A 111 -12.01 -1.73 4.22
CA ALA A 111 -11.09 -2.68 4.82
C ALA A 111 -9.62 -2.21 4.88
N PRO A 112 -8.96 -1.79 3.77
CA PRO A 112 -7.58 -1.31 3.82
C PRO A 112 -7.42 -0.04 4.67
N ASN A 113 -8.42 0.85 4.63
CA ASN A 113 -8.44 2.07 5.42
C ASN A 113 -8.52 1.80 6.92
N LEU A 114 -9.40 0.89 7.34
CA LEU A 114 -9.47 0.40 8.71
C LEU A 114 -8.19 -0.31 9.11
N ALA A 115 -7.59 -1.10 8.23
CA ALA A 115 -6.31 -1.77 8.51
C ALA A 115 -5.18 -0.78 8.77
N PHE A 116 -5.04 0.30 7.96
CA PHE A 116 -4.05 1.34 8.21
C PHE A 116 -4.23 2.03 9.58
N LEU A 117 -5.47 2.21 10.01
CA LEU A 117 -5.79 2.77 11.31
C LEU A 117 -5.52 1.78 12.45
N SER A 118 -6.04 0.56 12.33
CA SER A 118 -6.09 -0.40 13.44
C SER A 118 -4.81 -1.22 13.59
N ALA A 119 -4.06 -1.49 12.52
CA ALA A 119 -2.90 -2.37 12.56
C ALA A 119 -1.82 -1.93 13.57
N PRO A 120 -1.43 -0.63 13.68
CA PRO A 120 -0.48 -0.21 14.71
C PRO A 120 -0.97 -0.51 16.13
N PHE A 121 -2.26 -0.28 16.41
CA PHE A 121 -2.85 -0.54 17.73
C PHE A 121 -2.95 -2.03 18.04
N VAL A 122 -3.44 -2.82 17.07
CA VAL A 122 -3.54 -4.28 17.20
C VAL A 122 -2.15 -4.89 17.42
N ALA A 123 -1.14 -4.41 16.69
CA ALA A 123 0.24 -4.86 16.87
C ALA A 123 0.76 -4.55 18.28
N GLU A 124 0.56 -3.35 18.81
CA GLU A 124 0.99 -3.02 20.19
C GLU A 124 0.24 -3.81 21.26
N VAL A 125 -1.06 -4.07 21.06
CA VAL A 125 -1.84 -4.95 21.96
C VAL A 125 -1.28 -6.36 21.93
N LEU A 126 -1.04 -6.95 20.75
CA LEU A 126 -0.47 -8.29 20.66
C LEU A 126 0.96 -8.38 21.21
N PHE A 127 1.75 -7.30 21.13
CA PHE A 127 3.08 -7.21 21.73
C PHE A 127 3.10 -7.33 23.26
N LEU A 128 1.95 -7.19 23.95
CA LEU A 128 1.86 -7.42 25.39
C LEU A 128 2.06 -8.90 25.76
N TRP A 129 1.76 -9.82 24.83
CA TRP A 129 1.84 -11.27 25.07
C TRP A 129 2.80 -11.99 24.12
N PHE A 130 3.07 -11.42 22.95
CA PHE A 130 3.84 -12.06 21.88
C PHE A 130 5.06 -11.24 21.46
N SER A 131 6.11 -11.92 21.01
CA SER A 131 7.16 -11.30 20.21
C SER A 131 6.63 -10.99 18.80
N TRP A 132 7.40 -10.26 17.99
CA TRP A 132 7.00 -9.95 16.60
C TRP A 132 6.71 -11.23 15.80
N ARG A 133 7.43 -12.32 16.06
CA ARG A 133 7.17 -13.63 15.45
C ARG A 133 5.80 -14.18 15.82
N GLY A 134 5.42 -14.09 17.10
CA GLY A 134 4.11 -14.51 17.56
C GLY A 134 2.98 -13.67 16.97
N VAL A 135 3.21 -12.35 16.78
CA VAL A 135 2.27 -11.46 16.08
C VAL A 135 2.07 -11.92 14.64
N GLU A 136 3.15 -12.16 13.88
CA GLU A 136 3.07 -12.65 12.49
C GLU A 136 2.34 -14.01 12.41
N ALA A 137 2.65 -14.94 13.30
CA ALA A 137 1.98 -16.23 13.36
C ALA A 137 0.48 -16.10 13.64
N ALA A 138 0.09 -15.24 14.60
CA ALA A 138 -1.30 -15.01 14.96
C ALA A 138 -2.10 -14.40 13.77
N VAL A 139 -1.53 -13.40 13.11
CA VAL A 139 -2.14 -12.79 11.90
C VAL A 139 -2.24 -13.83 10.78
N GLY A 140 -1.21 -14.68 10.61
CA GLY A 140 -1.22 -15.75 9.63
C GLY A 140 -2.32 -16.79 9.87
N VAL A 141 -2.51 -17.22 11.12
CA VAL A 141 -3.63 -18.11 11.50
C VAL A 141 -4.98 -17.45 11.21
N MET A 142 -5.14 -16.17 11.53
CA MET A 142 -6.38 -15.44 11.23
C MET A 142 -6.65 -15.35 9.73
N ALA A 143 -5.62 -15.13 8.90
CA ALA A 143 -5.76 -15.11 7.44
C ALA A 143 -6.21 -16.48 6.88
N ILE A 144 -5.66 -17.58 7.42
CA ILE A 144 -6.10 -18.95 7.06
C ILE A 144 -7.56 -19.17 7.47
N ILE A 145 -7.94 -18.78 8.69
CA ILE A 145 -9.32 -18.90 9.18
C ILE A 145 -10.28 -18.13 8.26
N VAL A 146 -9.96 -16.89 7.88
CA VAL A 146 -10.77 -16.09 6.96
C VAL A 146 -10.89 -16.78 5.59
N GLY A 147 -9.81 -17.34 5.07
CA GLY A 147 -9.83 -18.13 3.83
C GLY A 147 -10.75 -19.35 3.92
N ILE A 148 -10.71 -20.10 5.02
CA ILE A 148 -11.57 -21.25 5.28
C ILE A 148 -13.03 -20.83 5.44
N VAL A 149 -13.29 -19.76 6.20
CA VAL A 149 -14.64 -19.19 6.39
C VAL A 149 -15.22 -18.77 5.05
N TYR A 150 -14.45 -18.12 4.19
CA TYR A 150 -14.88 -17.79 2.83
C TYR A 150 -15.09 -19.05 1.97
N ALA A 151 -14.27 -20.09 2.14
CA ALA A 151 -14.47 -21.35 1.41
C ALA A 151 -15.82 -21.99 1.75
N ILE A 152 -16.22 -22.00 3.03
CA ILE A 152 -17.45 -22.63 3.52
C ILE A 152 -18.67 -21.75 3.29
N PHE A 153 -18.60 -20.48 3.66
CA PHE A 153 -19.76 -19.57 3.72
C PHE A 153 -19.74 -18.48 2.65
N GLY A 154 -18.61 -18.26 2.00
CA GLY A 154 -18.45 -17.24 0.97
C GLY A 154 -19.34 -17.51 -0.24
N ARG A 155 -19.79 -16.41 -0.85
CA ARG A 155 -20.61 -16.41 -2.07
C ARG A 155 -19.84 -15.65 -3.15
N GLY A 156 -20.10 -16.00 -4.40
CA GLY A 156 -19.50 -15.35 -5.56
C GLY A 156 -18.13 -15.90 -5.94
N GLY A 157 -17.72 -15.58 -7.17
CA GLY A 157 -16.44 -16.02 -7.73
C GLY A 157 -16.47 -17.39 -8.41
N GLU A 158 -17.63 -18.04 -8.56
CA GLU A 158 -17.79 -19.32 -9.28
C GLU A 158 -17.78 -19.15 -10.80
N PHE A 159 -16.81 -18.41 -11.29
CA PHE A 159 -16.59 -18.12 -12.70
C PHE A 159 -15.12 -17.81 -12.94
N THR A 160 -14.69 -17.99 -14.18
CA THR A 160 -13.34 -17.64 -14.64
C THR A 160 -13.31 -16.23 -15.20
N GLY A 161 -12.14 -15.60 -15.13
CA GLY A 161 -11.84 -14.32 -15.76
C GLY A 161 -11.42 -14.45 -17.22
N GLU A 162 -11.08 -13.32 -17.82
CA GLU A 162 -10.58 -13.24 -19.19
C GLU A 162 -9.09 -12.91 -19.21
N THR A 163 -8.37 -13.43 -20.21
CA THR A 163 -6.95 -13.12 -20.39
C THR A 163 -6.75 -11.67 -20.84
N PRO A 164 -5.75 -10.95 -20.30
CA PRO A 164 -5.43 -9.60 -20.76
C PRO A 164 -5.06 -9.58 -22.24
N ASN A 165 -5.61 -8.63 -22.99
CA ASN A 165 -5.25 -8.44 -24.40
C ASN A 165 -3.89 -7.72 -24.51
N TYR A 166 -2.87 -8.44 -24.97
CA TYR A 166 -1.51 -7.92 -25.12
C TYR A 166 -1.45 -6.63 -25.95
N ARG A 167 -2.22 -6.51 -27.03
CA ARG A 167 -2.23 -5.31 -27.88
C ARG A 167 -2.74 -4.08 -27.13
N SER A 168 -3.73 -4.26 -26.25
CA SER A 168 -4.26 -3.18 -25.41
C SER A 168 -3.24 -2.74 -24.37
N VAL A 169 -2.49 -3.68 -23.78
CA VAL A 169 -1.38 -3.37 -22.86
C VAL A 169 -0.31 -2.56 -23.59
N GLU A 170 0.15 -3.03 -24.76
CA GLU A 170 1.18 -2.36 -25.55
C GLU A 170 0.76 -0.94 -25.94
N ALA A 171 -0.49 -0.76 -26.37
CA ALA A 171 -1.03 0.56 -26.72
C ALA A 171 -0.99 1.55 -25.54
N LEU A 172 -1.24 1.10 -24.31
CA LEU A 172 -1.14 1.96 -23.13
C LEU A 172 0.29 2.43 -22.87
N PHE A 173 1.28 1.54 -22.92
CA PHE A 173 2.68 1.91 -22.67
C PHE A 173 3.29 2.76 -23.79
N ARG A 174 2.70 2.73 -24.99
CA ARG A 174 3.04 3.66 -26.08
C ARG A 174 2.47 5.08 -25.87
N ASN A 175 1.50 5.27 -24.96
CA ASN A 175 0.92 6.58 -24.68
C ASN A 175 1.79 7.33 -23.64
N PRO A 176 2.44 8.45 -24.00
CA PRO A 176 3.28 9.20 -23.07
C PRO A 176 2.51 9.75 -21.87
N SER A 177 1.23 10.10 -22.04
CA SER A 177 0.39 10.58 -20.94
C SER A 177 0.19 9.51 -19.87
N PHE A 178 0.10 8.24 -20.29
CA PHE A 178 -0.02 7.11 -19.36
C PHE A 178 1.27 6.92 -18.56
N LEU A 179 2.44 7.04 -19.19
CA LEU A 179 3.74 6.98 -18.50
C LEU A 179 3.92 8.14 -17.50
N ILE A 180 3.53 9.36 -17.88
CA ILE A 180 3.50 10.51 -16.97
C ILE A 180 2.59 10.22 -15.78
N MET A 181 1.41 9.62 -16.03
CA MET A 181 0.47 9.27 -14.97
C MET A 181 1.05 8.20 -14.02
N ILE A 182 1.77 7.21 -14.53
CA ILE A 182 2.50 6.23 -13.70
C ILE A 182 3.51 6.95 -12.80
N PHE A 183 4.28 7.88 -13.35
CA PHE A 183 5.25 8.66 -12.58
C PHE A 183 4.57 9.48 -11.48
N LEU A 184 3.51 10.23 -11.80
CA LEU A 184 2.74 11.00 -10.81
C LEU A 184 2.12 10.09 -9.75
N LEU A 185 1.53 8.94 -10.13
CA LEU A 185 1.00 7.97 -9.17
C LEU A 185 2.11 7.43 -8.26
N SER A 186 3.31 7.21 -8.81
CA SER A 186 4.46 6.75 -8.03
C SER A 186 4.83 7.77 -6.95
N LEU A 187 4.84 9.07 -7.27
CA LEU A 187 5.08 10.14 -6.31
C LEU A 187 3.95 10.28 -5.28
N GLY A 188 2.69 10.13 -5.70
CA GLY A 188 1.54 10.11 -4.81
C GLY A 188 1.57 8.94 -3.82
N ILE A 189 1.97 7.75 -4.28
CA ILE A 189 2.15 6.59 -3.40
C ILE A 189 3.41 6.75 -2.53
N ALA A 190 4.49 7.31 -3.05
CA ALA A 190 5.70 7.61 -2.29
C ALA A 190 5.40 8.52 -1.10
N SER A 191 4.68 9.62 -1.35
CA SER A 191 4.28 10.55 -0.29
C SER A 191 3.30 9.91 0.70
N SER A 192 2.36 9.07 0.27
CA SER A 192 1.32 8.54 1.18
C SER A 192 1.66 7.24 1.89
N ILE A 193 2.16 6.25 1.15
CA ILE A 193 2.44 4.89 1.65
C ILE A 193 3.94 4.71 1.89
N GLY A 194 4.79 5.06 0.92
CA GLY A 194 6.24 4.87 1.05
C GLY A 194 6.85 5.64 2.22
N LEU A 195 6.43 6.88 2.42
CA LEU A 195 6.83 7.67 3.58
C LEU A 195 6.29 7.04 4.87
N PHE A 196 5.02 6.64 4.87
CA PHE A 196 4.37 6.04 6.04
C PHE A 196 5.04 4.78 6.54
N THR A 197 5.56 3.94 5.64
CA THR A 197 6.23 2.69 6.04
C THR A 197 7.56 2.94 6.76
N MET A 198 8.22 4.07 6.48
CA MET A 198 9.50 4.46 7.11
C MET A 198 9.34 5.40 8.31
N LEU A 199 8.16 6.01 8.50
CA LEU A 199 7.90 6.92 9.62
C LEU A 199 8.17 6.31 11.01
N PRO A 200 7.79 5.04 11.32
CA PRO A 200 8.10 4.48 12.63
C PRO A 200 9.60 4.42 12.91
N LEU A 201 10.41 4.05 11.91
CA LEU A 201 11.87 4.00 12.02
C LEU A 201 12.43 5.42 12.20
N TYR A 202 12.00 6.35 11.37
CA TYR A 202 12.42 7.75 11.45
C TYR A 202 12.13 8.38 12.82
N LEU A 203 10.92 8.17 13.35
CA LEU A 203 10.53 8.74 14.65
C LEU A 203 11.30 8.12 15.82
N VAL A 204 11.63 6.83 15.75
CA VAL A 204 12.35 6.14 16.82
C VAL A 204 13.83 6.48 16.79
N ASP A 205 14.45 6.41 15.61
CA ASP A 205 15.90 6.60 15.44
C ASP A 205 16.31 8.08 15.47
N GLN A 206 15.62 8.95 14.74
CA GLN A 206 16.00 10.36 14.59
C GLN A 206 15.31 11.29 15.58
N CYS A 207 14.06 10.99 15.96
CA CYS A 207 13.28 11.84 16.86
C CYS A 207 13.27 11.33 18.31
N GLU A 208 13.97 10.23 18.61
CA GLU A 208 14.06 9.59 19.93
C GLU A 208 12.70 9.22 20.54
N PHE A 209 11.69 8.92 19.71
CA PHE A 209 10.39 8.49 20.22
C PHE A 209 10.46 7.04 20.68
N THR A 210 9.70 6.72 21.73
CA THR A 210 9.44 5.32 22.05
C THR A 210 8.61 4.67 20.93
N ARG A 211 8.80 3.37 20.71
CA ARG A 211 8.01 2.59 19.73
C ARG A 211 6.50 2.80 19.90
N VAL A 212 6.02 2.76 21.15
CA VAL A 212 4.60 2.95 21.49
C VAL A 212 4.13 4.34 21.08
N ARG A 213 4.91 5.40 21.37
CA ARG A 213 4.57 6.77 20.99
C ARG A 213 4.53 6.94 19.47
N ALA A 214 5.52 6.40 18.75
CA ALA A 214 5.58 6.46 17.29
C ALA A 214 4.37 5.77 16.65
N ASN A 215 4.07 4.53 17.04
CA ASN A 215 2.93 3.77 16.50
C ASN A 215 1.58 4.38 16.87
N THR A 216 1.44 4.97 18.06
CA THR A 216 0.22 5.66 18.48
C THR A 216 -0.05 6.90 17.62
N ILE A 217 0.96 7.77 17.43
CA ILE A 217 0.81 8.97 16.60
C ILE A 217 0.47 8.56 15.17
N ILE A 218 1.23 7.62 14.59
CA ILE A 218 1.03 7.14 13.22
C ILE A 218 -0.36 6.52 13.03
N GLY A 219 -0.86 5.76 14.01
CA GLY A 219 -2.23 5.22 13.95
C GLY A 219 -3.28 6.34 13.97
N LEU A 220 -3.15 7.30 14.89
CA LEU A 220 -4.10 8.41 15.03
C LEU A 220 -4.15 9.30 13.77
N THR A 221 -3.05 9.44 13.03
CA THR A 221 -3.03 10.26 11.80
C THR A 221 -3.88 9.66 10.68
N ARG A 222 -4.27 8.38 10.76
CA ARG A 222 -5.12 7.71 9.77
C ARG A 222 -6.61 7.90 9.99
N ILE A 223 -7.05 8.49 11.10
CA ILE A 223 -8.48 8.77 11.36
C ILE A 223 -8.99 9.87 10.42
N LEU A 224 -8.30 10.99 10.36
CA LEU A 224 -8.77 12.17 9.64
C LEU A 224 -8.79 11.99 8.10
N PRO A 225 -7.84 11.29 7.45
CA PRO A 225 -7.90 10.96 6.04
C PRO A 225 -9.20 10.28 5.58
N LEU A 226 -9.87 9.50 6.45
CA LEU A 226 -11.15 8.84 6.13
C LEU A 226 -12.27 9.83 5.78
N VAL A 227 -12.25 11.00 6.43
CA VAL A 227 -13.23 12.07 6.17
C VAL A 227 -12.71 12.98 5.07
N MET A 228 -11.40 13.25 5.06
CA MET A 228 -10.78 14.20 4.15
C MET A 228 -10.78 13.73 2.70
N ILE A 229 -10.86 12.43 2.42
CA ILE A 229 -10.97 11.91 1.05
C ILE A 229 -12.22 12.44 0.32
N PHE A 230 -13.35 12.61 1.02
CA PHE A 230 -14.59 13.17 0.45
C PHE A 230 -14.43 14.65 0.10
N ILE A 231 -13.73 15.41 0.96
CA ILE A 231 -13.37 16.80 0.68
C ILE A 231 -12.44 16.86 -0.53
N GLY A 232 -11.50 15.93 -0.65
CA GLY A 232 -10.64 15.79 -1.83
C GLY A 232 -11.44 15.61 -3.12
N GLY A 233 -12.46 14.74 -3.11
CA GLY A 233 -13.38 14.59 -4.26
C GLY A 233 -14.09 15.90 -4.63
N TRP A 234 -14.65 16.60 -3.64
CA TRP A 234 -15.28 17.90 -3.87
C TRP A 234 -14.30 18.97 -4.39
N VAL A 235 -13.06 18.99 -3.90
CA VAL A 235 -12.00 19.89 -4.39
C VAL A 235 -11.69 19.58 -5.86
N VAL A 236 -11.60 18.30 -6.23
CA VAL A 236 -11.39 17.88 -7.62
C VAL A 236 -12.53 18.32 -8.52
N ASP A 237 -13.78 18.16 -8.10
CA ASP A 237 -14.95 18.59 -8.87
C ASP A 237 -14.98 20.12 -9.06
N ARG A 238 -14.56 20.87 -8.03
CA ARG A 238 -14.58 22.34 -8.06
C ARG A 238 -13.41 22.99 -8.80
N PHE A 239 -12.20 22.48 -8.62
CA PHE A 239 -10.96 23.10 -9.11
C PHE A 239 -10.28 22.33 -10.24
N GLY A 240 -10.77 21.12 -10.53
CA GLY A 240 -10.20 20.22 -11.53
C GLY A 240 -9.04 19.38 -10.99
N ALA A 241 -8.91 18.18 -11.55
CA ALA A 241 -7.94 17.19 -11.09
C ALA A 241 -6.48 17.64 -11.27
N ARG A 242 -6.14 18.28 -12.39
CA ARG A 242 -4.76 18.78 -12.64
C ARG A 242 -4.33 19.82 -11.61
N GLN A 243 -5.20 20.78 -11.28
CA GLN A 243 -4.86 21.82 -10.31
C GLN A 243 -4.79 21.24 -8.90
N THR A 244 -5.66 20.29 -8.58
CA THR A 244 -5.64 19.58 -7.30
C THR A 244 -4.31 18.84 -7.09
N ILE A 245 -3.84 18.07 -8.08
CA ILE A 245 -2.54 17.37 -7.98
C ILE A 245 -1.39 18.34 -7.75
N LYS A 246 -1.34 19.46 -8.49
CA LYS A 246 -0.30 20.48 -8.31
C LYS A 246 -0.25 21.02 -6.88
N TRP A 247 -1.42 21.37 -6.32
CA TRP A 247 -1.49 21.88 -4.95
C TRP A 247 -1.14 20.80 -3.92
N VAL A 248 -1.64 19.57 -4.11
CA VAL A 248 -1.33 18.45 -3.22
C VAL A 248 0.18 18.21 -3.19
N PHE A 249 0.83 18.11 -4.35
CA PHE A 249 2.28 17.90 -4.45
C PHE A 249 3.08 19.06 -3.86
N LEU A 250 2.70 20.31 -4.15
CA LEU A 250 3.34 21.48 -3.56
C LEU A 250 3.31 21.39 -2.02
N ILE A 251 2.15 21.06 -1.45
CA ILE A 251 1.97 21.07 0.00
C ILE A 251 2.60 19.83 0.64
N THR A 252 2.35 18.63 0.12
CA THR A 252 2.89 17.39 0.68
C THR A 252 4.39 17.27 0.47
N GLY A 253 4.92 17.71 -0.67
CA GLY A 253 6.35 17.82 -0.93
C GLY A 253 7.01 18.77 0.06
N THR A 254 6.44 19.95 0.28
CA THR A 254 6.92 20.92 1.29
C THR A 254 6.91 20.34 2.70
N ILE A 255 5.79 19.74 3.14
CA ILE A 255 5.70 19.10 4.47
C ILE A 255 6.75 17.99 4.61
N THR A 256 6.97 17.23 3.53
CA THR A 256 7.95 16.13 3.52
C THR A 256 9.38 16.64 3.60
N ILE A 257 9.69 17.78 2.95
CA ILE A 257 10.96 18.50 3.14
C ILE A 257 11.13 18.92 4.60
N LEU A 258 10.07 19.47 5.20
CA LEU A 258 10.12 19.93 6.59
C LEU A 258 10.40 18.79 7.58
N PHE A 259 10.05 17.54 7.29
CA PHE A 259 10.47 16.42 8.15
C PHE A 259 11.98 16.38 8.34
N GLY A 260 12.77 16.64 7.30
CA GLY A 260 14.22 16.59 7.38
C GLY A 260 14.90 17.80 8.02
N ILE A 261 14.14 18.84 8.37
CA ILE A 261 14.68 20.15 8.78
C ILE A 261 14.19 20.54 10.19
N VAL A 262 12.94 20.24 10.49
CA VAL A 262 12.25 20.75 11.67
C VAL A 262 12.64 19.95 12.93
N PRO A 263 12.76 20.60 14.10
CA PRO A 263 13.07 19.92 15.35
C PRO A 263 12.01 18.88 15.77
N SER A 264 12.44 17.88 16.53
CA SER A 264 11.63 16.71 16.94
C SER A 264 10.35 17.07 17.71
N ASN A 265 10.28 18.25 18.35
CA ASN A 265 9.08 18.72 19.06
C ASN A 265 7.93 19.10 18.10
N MET A 266 8.24 19.49 16.87
CA MET A 266 7.25 19.90 15.85
C MET A 266 6.93 18.77 14.86
N ILE A 267 7.70 17.67 14.86
CA ILE A 267 7.54 16.55 13.95
C ILE A 267 6.13 15.92 14.02
N SER A 268 5.54 15.87 15.21
CA SER A 268 4.21 15.26 15.42
C SER A 268 3.11 16.00 14.65
N VAL A 269 3.23 17.33 14.51
CA VAL A 269 2.28 18.14 13.73
C VAL A 269 2.41 17.81 12.24
N LEU A 270 3.64 17.72 11.74
CA LEU A 270 3.90 17.37 10.34
C LEU A 270 3.41 15.96 10.02
N VAL A 271 3.65 14.98 10.91
CA VAL A 271 3.18 13.60 10.76
C VAL A 271 1.65 13.54 10.68
N PHE A 272 0.95 14.43 11.38
CA PHE A 272 -0.51 14.52 11.35
C PHE A 272 -1.05 15.19 10.08
N LEU A 273 -0.43 16.28 9.64
CA LEU A 273 -0.88 17.05 8.47
C LEU A 273 -0.62 16.32 7.14
N GLN A 274 0.49 15.59 7.06
CA GLN A 274 0.93 14.97 5.81
C GLN A 274 -0.12 14.03 5.17
N PRO A 275 -0.66 13.01 5.88
CA PRO A 275 -1.57 12.03 5.25
C PRO A 275 -2.93 12.62 4.92
N VAL A 276 -3.36 13.65 5.65
CA VAL A 276 -4.62 14.37 5.46
C VAL A 276 -4.68 15.05 4.08
N LEU A 277 -3.54 15.55 3.62
CA LEU A 277 -3.43 16.27 2.36
C LEU A 277 -3.01 15.33 1.22
N ALA A 278 -2.17 14.34 1.51
CA ALA A 278 -1.74 13.34 0.54
C ALA A 278 -2.91 12.50 -0.01
N ILE A 279 -3.94 12.22 0.81
CA ILE A 279 -5.09 11.39 0.37
C ILE A 279 -5.89 12.02 -0.79
N TRP A 280 -5.84 13.35 -0.95
CA TRP A 280 -6.53 14.06 -2.03
C TRP A 280 -5.94 13.77 -3.41
N PHE A 281 -4.72 13.26 -3.46
CA PHE A 281 -4.09 12.86 -4.71
C PHE A 281 -4.88 11.74 -5.41
N PHE A 282 -5.40 10.75 -4.67
CA PHE A 282 -5.98 9.55 -5.29
C PHE A 282 -7.26 9.84 -6.11
N PRO A 283 -8.27 10.56 -5.59
CA PRO A 283 -9.42 10.95 -6.40
C PRO A 283 -9.02 11.73 -7.67
N ALA A 284 -8.13 12.72 -7.53
CA ALA A 284 -7.65 13.52 -8.65
C ALA A 284 -6.88 12.66 -9.67
N GLY A 285 -6.04 11.76 -9.18
CA GLY A 285 -5.20 10.91 -9.98
C GLY A 285 -6.01 9.90 -10.80
N PHE A 286 -7.02 9.27 -10.21
CA PHE A 286 -7.90 8.35 -10.92
C PHE A 286 -8.79 9.07 -11.94
N VAL A 287 -9.26 10.28 -11.64
CA VAL A 287 -9.98 11.11 -12.62
C VAL A 287 -9.10 11.40 -13.84
N LEU A 288 -7.86 11.87 -13.65
CA LEU A 288 -6.94 12.11 -14.77
C LEU A 288 -6.61 10.83 -15.53
N LEU A 289 -6.28 9.75 -14.84
CA LEU A 289 -5.96 8.47 -15.47
C LEU A 289 -7.12 7.97 -16.35
N SER A 290 -8.35 8.07 -15.86
CA SER A 290 -9.55 7.64 -16.60
C SER A 290 -9.87 8.53 -17.82
N SER A 291 -9.39 9.77 -17.84
CA SER A 291 -9.59 10.75 -18.92
C SER A 291 -8.61 10.62 -20.08
N ILE A 292 -7.44 10.02 -19.84
CA ILE A 292 -6.36 9.88 -20.85
C ILE A 292 -6.35 8.52 -21.55
N VAL A 293 -7.29 7.63 -21.19
CA VAL A 293 -7.43 6.28 -21.77
C VAL A 293 -8.87 6.02 -22.24
N PRO A 294 -9.06 5.22 -23.30
CA PRO A 294 -10.40 4.79 -23.73
C PRO A 294 -11.14 4.01 -22.65
N GLU A 295 -12.47 4.06 -22.66
CA GLU A 295 -13.32 3.43 -21.62
C GLU A 295 -13.04 1.93 -21.47
N GLN A 296 -12.84 1.23 -22.59
CA GLN A 296 -12.57 -0.21 -22.62
C GLN A 296 -11.21 -0.57 -22.00
N SER A 297 -10.29 0.39 -21.90
CA SER A 297 -8.94 0.19 -21.35
C SER A 297 -8.77 0.75 -19.94
N ARG A 298 -9.79 1.41 -19.35
CA ARG A 298 -9.69 2.05 -18.02
C ARG A 298 -9.29 1.08 -16.91
N ASN A 299 -9.93 -0.09 -16.84
CA ASN A 299 -9.60 -1.09 -15.81
C ASN A 299 -8.15 -1.57 -15.94
N LEU A 300 -7.69 -1.79 -17.17
CA LEU A 300 -6.33 -2.24 -17.44
C LEU A 300 -5.32 -1.14 -17.10
N ALA A 301 -5.61 0.11 -17.47
CA ALA A 301 -4.79 1.28 -17.15
C ALA A 301 -4.66 1.48 -15.63
N VAL A 302 -5.78 1.41 -14.89
CA VAL A 302 -5.78 1.48 -13.43
C VAL A 302 -4.92 0.38 -12.82
N SER A 303 -5.10 -0.87 -13.22
CA SER A 303 -4.33 -2.00 -12.69
C SER A 303 -2.82 -1.83 -12.93
N PHE A 304 -2.39 -1.59 -14.17
CA PHE A 304 -0.96 -1.45 -14.47
C PHE A 304 -0.36 -0.21 -13.81
N ALA A 305 -1.05 0.93 -13.88
CA ALA A 305 -0.50 2.16 -13.35
C ALA A 305 -0.35 2.13 -11.83
N THR A 306 -1.37 1.63 -11.12
CA THR A 306 -1.31 1.49 -9.65
C THR A 306 -0.28 0.45 -9.23
N SER A 307 -0.15 -0.68 -9.94
CA SER A 307 0.85 -1.71 -9.60
C SER A 307 2.27 -1.20 -9.74
N ILE A 308 2.60 -0.56 -10.86
CA ILE A 308 3.95 -0.01 -11.09
C ILE A 308 4.22 1.10 -10.08
N ALA A 309 3.26 1.99 -9.90
CA ALA A 309 3.38 3.07 -8.94
C ALA A 309 3.54 2.56 -7.50
N PHE A 310 2.92 1.44 -7.15
CA PHE A 310 3.07 0.82 -5.84
C PHE A 310 4.45 0.20 -5.64
N THR A 311 5.02 -0.45 -6.65
CA THR A 311 6.40 -0.94 -6.61
C THR A 311 7.42 0.18 -6.47
N VAL A 312 7.23 1.28 -7.22
CA VAL A 312 8.14 2.42 -7.17
C VAL A 312 7.96 3.19 -5.87
N GLY A 313 6.77 3.74 -5.64
CA GLY A 313 6.49 4.62 -4.49
C GLY A 313 6.41 3.88 -3.16
N GLY A 314 5.87 2.67 -3.12
CA GLY A 314 5.71 1.86 -1.91
C GLY A 314 6.87 0.88 -1.65
N GLY A 315 7.78 0.69 -2.61
CA GLY A 315 8.89 -0.26 -2.51
C GLY A 315 10.27 0.39 -2.65
N LEU A 316 10.57 0.96 -3.83
CA LEU A 316 11.87 1.59 -4.09
C LEU A 316 12.15 2.80 -3.19
N ILE A 317 11.14 3.62 -2.92
CA ILE A 317 11.31 4.80 -2.06
C ILE A 317 11.65 4.41 -0.61
N PRO A 318 10.92 3.53 0.09
CA PRO A 318 11.32 3.04 1.41
C PRO A 318 12.72 2.43 1.45
N MET A 319 13.09 1.63 0.44
CA MET A 319 14.45 1.07 0.32
C MET A 319 15.49 2.19 0.21
N GLY A 320 15.26 3.19 -0.64
CA GLY A 320 16.15 4.34 -0.79
C GLY A 320 16.29 5.15 0.49
N ILE A 321 15.18 5.40 1.20
CA ILE A 321 15.18 6.04 2.52
C ILE A 321 16.02 5.24 3.51
N GLY A 322 15.83 3.92 3.57
CA GLY A 322 16.56 3.03 4.47
C GLY A 322 18.07 3.01 4.21
N ILE A 323 18.49 2.92 2.94
CA ILE A 323 19.91 2.94 2.57
C ILE A 323 20.56 4.28 2.97
N MET A 324 19.86 5.39 2.79
CA MET A 324 20.36 6.69 3.24
C MET A 324 20.38 6.81 4.77
N ALA A 325 19.43 6.18 5.46
CA ALA A 325 19.40 6.13 6.92
C ALA A 325 20.63 5.39 7.48
N ASP A 326 21.04 4.28 6.86
CA ASP A 326 22.22 3.50 7.28
C ASP A 326 23.53 4.31 7.28
N ILE A 327 23.62 5.34 6.43
CA ILE A 327 24.79 6.24 6.35
C ILE A 327 24.58 7.57 7.10
N GLY A 328 23.57 7.65 7.97
CA GLY A 328 23.28 8.82 8.82
C GLY A 328 22.58 9.97 8.09
N LEU A 329 22.03 9.73 6.90
CA LEU A 329 21.37 10.75 6.06
C LEU A 329 19.83 10.61 6.07
N PHE A 330 19.25 10.07 7.15
CA PHE A 330 17.80 9.84 7.25
C PHE A 330 16.98 11.14 7.06
N PRO A 331 17.29 12.28 7.73
CA PRO A 331 16.56 13.54 7.51
C PRO A 331 16.69 14.06 6.07
N LEU A 332 17.88 13.90 5.46
CA LEU A 332 18.11 14.26 4.06
C LEU A 332 17.29 13.37 3.13
N ALA A 333 17.16 12.08 3.41
CA ALA A 333 16.32 11.18 2.61
C ALA A 333 14.86 11.62 2.60
N MET A 334 14.30 11.98 3.76
CA MET A 334 12.96 12.56 3.85
C MET A 334 12.87 13.83 3.00
N SER A 335 13.88 14.70 3.08
CA SER A 335 13.92 15.94 2.28
C SER A 335 13.96 15.69 0.78
N LEU A 336 14.77 14.73 0.31
CA LEU A 336 14.87 14.36 -1.10
C LEU A 336 13.57 13.78 -1.63
N VAL A 337 12.86 12.96 -0.85
CA VAL A 337 11.53 12.49 -1.23
C VAL A 337 10.56 13.66 -1.39
N GLY A 338 10.62 14.64 -0.49
CA GLY A 338 9.81 15.85 -0.61
C GLY A 338 10.15 16.68 -1.85
N VAL A 339 11.43 16.81 -2.20
CA VAL A 339 11.88 17.46 -3.45
C VAL A 339 11.42 16.69 -4.69
N LEU A 340 11.43 15.35 -4.66
CA LEU A 340 10.93 14.53 -5.76
C LEU A 340 9.42 14.67 -5.98
N VAL A 341 8.67 14.96 -4.90
CA VAL A 341 7.21 15.14 -4.95
C VAL A 341 6.82 16.53 -5.46
N LEU A 342 7.65 17.57 -5.23
CA LEU A 342 7.43 18.95 -5.70
C LEU A 342 7.49 19.08 -7.23
#